data_AF-A0A4R2I7X8-F1
#
_entry.id   AF-A0A4R2I7X8-F1
#
_cell.length_a   1.000
_cell.length_b   1.000
_cell.length_c   1.000
_cell.angle_alpha   90.00
_cell.angle_beta   90.00
_cell.angle_gamma   90.00
#
_symmetry.space_group_name_H-M   'P 1'
#
loop_
_entity.id
_entity.type
_entity.pdbx_description
1 polymer ?
#
loop_
_entity_poly.entity_id
_entity_poly.type
_entity_poly.pdbx_seq_one_letter_code
_entity_poly.pdbx_strand_id
1 'polypeptide(L)'
;MVTGAPGAGKTTVVPELVRLNPGGLVVMDMDELLDDHGRLLGIDIASPTAAPIWPAYNALWLRITELIRRSGIAVLLLTPGLPAELPEGRWLHLDCPDDVRRKRLAVRGWRDAEIEEALADAAEIRKHVPRSVRGDVAPERSAKKILEWVRGEKLGRTLSLLGRLRP
;
A
#
# COMPACT_ATOMS: atom_id res chain seq x y z
N MET A 1 0.16 6.66 -0.14
CA MET A 1 -0.28 5.30 -0.46
C MET A 1 0.89 4.52 -1.04
N VAL A 2 1.07 3.27 -0.60
CA VAL A 2 1.90 2.27 -1.28
C VAL A 2 0.96 1.19 -1.79
N THR A 3 0.78 1.13 -3.10
CA THR A 3 -0.06 0.10 -3.73
C THR A 3 0.75 -1.14 -4.04
N GLY A 4 0.09 -2.29 -4.13
CA GLY A 4 0.67 -3.50 -4.68
C GLY A 4 -0.34 -4.63 -4.68
N ALA A 5 -0.35 -5.40 -5.77
CA ALA A 5 -1.20 -6.58 -5.88
C ALA A 5 -0.91 -7.61 -4.76
N PRO A 6 -1.83 -8.56 -4.50
CA PRO A 6 -1.54 -9.71 -3.64
C PRO A 6 -0.19 -10.36 -3.99
N GLY A 7 0.57 -10.76 -2.97
CA GLY A 7 1.91 -11.36 -3.13
C GLY A 7 3.07 -10.37 -3.37
N ALA A 8 2.81 -9.07 -3.52
CA ALA A 8 3.85 -8.05 -3.69
C ALA A 8 4.78 -7.87 -2.47
N GLY A 9 4.32 -8.26 -1.28
CA GLY A 9 5.10 -8.16 -0.03
C GLY A 9 4.72 -6.97 0.87
N LYS A 10 3.50 -6.42 0.73
CA LYS A 10 2.98 -5.32 1.56
C LYS A 10 3.06 -5.63 3.07
N THR A 11 2.35 -6.66 3.51
CA THR A 11 2.35 -7.09 4.92
C THR A 11 3.75 -7.42 5.44
N THR A 12 4.61 -8.00 4.59
CA THR A 12 5.99 -8.34 4.96
C THR A 12 6.87 -7.11 5.18
N VAL A 13 6.60 -5.98 4.53
CA VAL A 13 7.39 -4.76 4.68
C VAL A 13 6.94 -3.89 5.87
N VAL A 14 5.72 -4.08 6.38
CA VAL A 14 5.15 -3.29 7.49
C VAL A 14 6.03 -3.30 8.75
N PRO A 15 6.51 -4.45 9.28
CA PRO A 15 7.35 -4.45 10.48
C PRO A 15 8.64 -3.64 10.30
N GLU A 16 9.24 -3.72 9.11
CA GLU A 16 10.45 -2.96 8.79
C GLU A 16 10.18 -1.46 8.63
N LEU A 17 9.04 -1.09 8.03
CA LEU A 17 8.61 0.29 7.95
C LEU A 17 8.42 0.90 9.34
N VAL A 18 7.76 0.18 10.25
CA VAL A 18 7.56 0.63 11.64
C VAL A 18 8.91 0.75 12.36
N ARG A 19 9.78 -0.26 12.27
CA ARG A 19 11.09 -0.29 12.93
C ARG A 19 12.04 0.81 12.45
N LEU A 20 12.07 1.08 11.14
CA LEU A 20 12.98 2.04 10.52
C LEU A 20 12.43 3.47 10.47
N ASN A 21 11.16 3.66 10.81
CA ASN A 21 10.52 4.96 10.79
C ASN A 21 11.14 5.88 11.87
N PRO A 22 11.65 7.07 11.52
CA PRO A 22 12.24 8.00 12.48
C PRO A 22 11.21 8.72 13.37
N GLY A 23 9.96 8.26 13.40
CA GLY A 23 8.84 8.90 14.09
C GLY A 23 8.05 9.88 13.20
N GLY A 24 6.84 10.24 13.65
CA GLY A 24 5.96 11.20 12.96
C GLY A 24 5.31 10.69 11.67
N LEU A 25 5.29 9.37 11.47
CA LEU A 25 4.58 8.68 10.40
C LEU A 25 3.84 7.48 11.01
N VAL A 26 2.55 7.37 10.74
CA VAL A 26 1.77 6.15 11.03
C VAL A 26 1.78 5.27 9.79
N VAL A 27 2.18 4.02 9.96
CA VAL A 27 2.17 2.99 8.91
C VAL A 27 0.95 2.11 9.16
N MET A 28 0.18 1.83 8.10
CA MET A 28 -1.02 1.00 8.17
C MET A 28 -1.07 0.10 6.93
N ASP A 29 -1.58 -1.11 7.08
CA ASP A 29 -1.90 -1.99 5.95
C ASP A 29 -3.40 -2.27 5.92
N MET A 30 -4.01 -2.21 4.73
CA MET A 30 -5.44 -2.46 4.57
C MET A 30 -5.86 -3.83 5.11
N ASP A 31 -4.96 -4.80 5.11
CA ASP A 31 -5.25 -6.14 5.61
C ASP A 31 -5.30 -6.20 7.16
N GLU A 32 -4.81 -5.19 7.89
CA GLU A 32 -4.76 -5.20 9.38
C GLU A 32 -6.12 -5.08 10.07
N LEU A 33 -7.17 -4.64 9.36
CA LEU A 33 -8.53 -4.63 9.90
C LEU A 33 -9.25 -5.98 9.73
N LEU A 34 -8.70 -6.88 8.92
CA LEU A 34 -9.30 -8.17 8.65
C LEU A 34 -8.90 -9.16 9.74
N ASP A 35 -9.83 -10.04 10.11
CA ASP A 35 -9.51 -11.20 10.92
C ASP A 35 -8.71 -12.26 10.12
N ASP A 36 -8.31 -13.34 10.79
CA ASP A 36 -7.56 -14.45 10.18
C ASP A 36 -8.31 -15.14 9.02
N HIS A 37 -9.61 -14.88 8.88
CA HIS A 37 -10.46 -15.39 7.82
C HIS A 37 -10.73 -14.36 6.72
N GLY A 38 -10.07 -13.20 6.76
CA GLY A 38 -10.25 -12.15 5.75
C GLY A 38 -11.54 -11.35 5.91
N ARG A 39 -12.14 -11.36 7.11
CA ARG A 39 -13.42 -10.69 7.38
C ARG A 39 -13.24 -9.43 8.20
N LEU A 40 -14.11 -8.45 7.97
CA LEU A 40 -14.29 -7.30 8.84
C LEU A 40 -15.73 -7.29 9.35
N LEU A 41 -15.90 -7.36 10.68
CA LEU A 41 -17.24 -7.38 11.31
C LEU A 41 -18.15 -8.50 10.75
N GLY A 42 -17.56 -9.66 10.45
CA GLY A 42 -18.27 -10.81 9.87
C GLY A 42 -18.52 -10.74 8.36
N ILE A 43 -18.14 -9.64 7.69
CA ILE A 43 -18.25 -9.46 6.25
C ILE A 43 -16.97 -9.98 5.60
N ASP A 44 -17.09 -10.88 4.63
CA ASP A 44 -15.97 -11.39 3.85
C ASP A 44 -15.46 -10.32 2.86
N ILE A 45 -14.24 -9.83 3.10
CA ILE A 45 -13.61 -8.77 2.30
C ILE A 45 -12.54 -9.35 1.39
N ALA A 46 -11.77 -10.33 1.86
CA ALA A 46 -10.68 -10.97 1.11
C ALA A 46 -11.18 -12.08 0.17
N SER A 47 -12.30 -11.84 -0.50
CA SER A 47 -12.97 -12.81 -1.39
C SER A 47 -13.33 -12.15 -2.72
N PRO A 48 -13.25 -12.87 -3.87
CA PRO A 48 -13.67 -12.33 -5.16
C PRO A 48 -15.13 -11.82 -5.17
N THR A 49 -15.97 -12.43 -4.33
CA THR A 49 -17.39 -12.03 -4.19
C THR A 49 -17.58 -10.69 -3.47
N ALA A 50 -16.54 -10.17 -2.83
CA ALA A 50 -16.57 -8.90 -2.12
C ALA A 50 -16.52 -7.67 -3.04
N ALA A 51 -16.42 -7.84 -4.37
CA ALA A 51 -16.37 -6.74 -5.36
C ALA A 51 -17.35 -5.57 -5.07
N PRO A 52 -18.63 -5.81 -4.73
CA PRO A 52 -19.57 -4.72 -4.41
C PRO A 52 -19.27 -3.96 -3.09
N ILE A 53 -18.46 -4.55 -2.21
CA ILE A 53 -18.15 -4.05 -0.85
C ILE A 53 -16.92 -3.14 -0.87
N TRP A 54 -16.01 -3.32 -1.83
CA TRP A 54 -14.77 -2.56 -1.95
C TRP A 54 -14.94 -1.03 -1.91
N PRO A 55 -15.93 -0.41 -2.57
CA PRO A 55 -16.14 1.04 -2.45
C PRO A 55 -16.41 1.50 -1.02
N ALA A 56 -17.20 0.74 -0.25
CA ALA A 56 -17.49 1.05 1.14
C ALA A 56 -16.25 0.83 2.03
N TYR A 57 -15.48 -0.23 1.75
CA TYR A 57 -14.24 -0.51 2.46
C TYR A 57 -13.17 0.58 2.23
N ASN A 58 -13.02 1.03 0.98
CA ASN A 58 -12.16 2.16 0.62
C ASN A 58 -12.58 3.45 1.34
N ALA A 59 -13.88 3.74 1.41
CA ALA A 59 -14.40 4.89 2.14
C ALA A 59 -14.12 4.83 3.65
N LEU A 60 -14.16 3.64 4.26
CA LEU A 60 -13.77 3.44 5.66
C LEU A 60 -12.29 3.80 5.86
N TRP A 61 -11.40 3.32 4.99
CA TRP A 61 -9.98 3.63 5.09
C TRP A 61 -9.67 5.12 4.89
N LEU A 62 -10.34 5.79 3.95
CA LEU A 62 -10.21 7.25 3.81
C LEU A 62 -10.58 7.96 5.12
N ARG A 63 -11.70 7.58 5.76
CA ARG A 63 -12.09 8.13 7.07
C ARG A 63 -11.02 7.88 8.13
N ILE A 64 -10.52 6.65 8.25
CA ILE A 64 -9.49 6.32 9.25
C ILE A 64 -8.23 7.15 9.05
N THR A 65 -7.73 7.26 7.82
CA THR A 65 -6.53 8.04 7.54
C THR A 65 -6.73 9.54 7.82
N GLU A 66 -7.92 10.08 7.55
CA GLU A 66 -8.24 11.48 7.87
C GLU A 66 -8.29 11.75 9.38
N LEU A 67 -8.81 10.81 10.18
CA LEU A 67 -8.81 10.94 11.65
C LEU A 67 -7.41 11.10 12.24
N ILE A 68 -6.39 10.51 11.62
CA ILE A 68 -4.98 10.63 12.02
C ILE A 68 -4.39 11.95 11.46
N ARG A 69 -4.64 12.24 10.18
CA ARG A 69 -4.11 13.42 9.50
C ARG A 69 -4.55 14.74 10.11
N ARG A 70 -5.80 14.85 10.58
CA ARG A 70 -6.30 16.05 11.29
C ARG A 70 -5.50 16.39 12.56
N SER A 71 -4.77 15.42 13.11
CA SER A 71 -3.88 15.61 14.26
C SER A 71 -2.46 16.04 13.85
N GLY A 72 -2.23 16.34 12.57
CA GLY A 72 -0.93 16.74 12.03
C GLY A 72 0.04 15.58 11.76
N ILE A 73 -0.41 14.32 11.92
CA ILE A 73 0.43 13.14 11.76
C ILE A 73 0.35 12.62 10.32
N ALA A 74 1.50 12.38 9.69
CA ALA A 74 1.54 11.81 8.35
C ALA A 74 1.15 10.32 8.37
N VAL A 75 0.50 9.85 7.30
CA VAL A 75 0.06 8.45 7.15
C VAL A 75 0.68 7.82 5.91
N LEU A 76 1.15 6.58 6.05
CA LEU A 76 1.55 5.68 4.98
C LEU A 76 0.63 4.45 5.00
N LEU A 77 -0.40 4.46 4.15
CA LEU A 77 -1.28 3.32 3.95
C LEU A 77 -0.76 2.41 2.84
N LEU A 78 -0.65 1.11 3.12
CA LEU A 78 -0.45 0.04 2.17
C LEU A 78 -1.82 -0.49 1.73
N THR A 79 -2.02 -0.67 0.43
CA THR A 79 -3.34 -0.97 -0.16
C THR A 79 -3.19 -1.79 -1.44
N PRO A 80 -4.16 -2.63 -1.83
CA PRO A 80 -4.23 -3.17 -3.19
C PRO A 80 -4.87 -2.19 -4.19
N GLY A 81 -5.50 -1.11 -3.71
CA GLY A 81 -6.28 -0.20 -4.55
C GLY A 81 -5.46 0.69 -5.47
N LEU A 82 -6.18 1.37 -6.36
CA LEU A 82 -5.68 2.28 -7.38
C LEU A 82 -5.93 3.76 -7.00
N PRO A 83 -5.18 4.70 -7.62
CA PRO A 83 -5.43 6.14 -7.47
C PRO A 83 -6.88 6.57 -7.72
N ALA A 84 -7.59 5.93 -8.65
CA ALA A 84 -8.99 6.26 -8.93
C ALA A 84 -9.94 5.87 -7.79
N GLU A 85 -9.57 4.87 -6.97
CA GLU A 85 -10.41 4.34 -5.90
C GLU A 85 -10.14 5.02 -4.55
N LEU A 86 -8.91 5.50 -4.34
CA LEU A 86 -8.46 6.22 -3.15
C LEU A 86 -7.75 7.52 -3.58
N PRO A 87 -8.46 8.56 -4.05
CA PRO A 87 -7.86 9.71 -4.76
C PRO A 87 -6.94 10.61 -3.94
N GLU A 88 -6.64 10.24 -2.69
CA GLU A 88 -5.84 11.04 -1.78
C GLU A 88 -4.34 10.71 -1.80
N GLY A 89 -3.55 11.77 -1.73
CA GLY A 89 -2.12 11.67 -1.48
C GLY A 89 -1.30 11.24 -2.69
N ARG A 90 -0.13 10.66 -2.40
CA ARG A 90 0.85 10.26 -3.42
C ARG A 90 0.95 8.75 -3.47
N TRP A 91 1.31 8.25 -4.62
CA TRP A 91 1.34 6.82 -4.90
C TRP A 91 2.76 6.34 -5.19
N LEU A 92 3.06 5.18 -4.63
CA LEU A 92 4.25 4.40 -4.90
C LEU A 92 3.78 2.95 -5.09
N HIS A 93 4.31 2.26 -6.07
CA HIS A 93 4.01 0.85 -6.29
C HIS A 93 5.08 0.00 -5.58
N LEU A 94 4.67 -0.98 -4.79
CA LEU A 94 5.50 -2.08 -4.33
C LEU A 94 5.21 -3.28 -5.24
N ASP A 95 6.19 -3.69 -6.04
CA ASP A 95 6.00 -4.71 -7.08
C ASP A 95 7.05 -5.83 -6.99
N CYS A 96 6.70 -7.00 -7.50
CA CYS A 96 7.62 -8.09 -7.76
C CYS A 96 7.38 -8.70 -9.15
N PRO A 97 8.39 -9.38 -9.71
CA PRO A 97 8.21 -10.21 -10.90
C PRO A 97 7.07 -11.21 -10.74
N ASP A 98 6.39 -11.51 -11.85
CA ASP A 98 5.17 -12.33 -11.86
C ASP A 98 5.43 -13.80 -11.46
N ASP A 99 6.61 -14.34 -11.77
CA ASP A 99 7.07 -15.65 -11.31
C ASP A 99 7.25 -15.70 -9.78
N VAL A 100 7.81 -14.63 -9.20
CA VAL A 100 7.93 -14.48 -7.75
C VAL A 100 6.55 -14.40 -7.09
N ARG A 101 5.62 -13.64 -7.68
CA ARG A 101 4.23 -13.52 -7.20
C ARG A 101 3.52 -14.87 -7.24
N ARG A 102 3.55 -15.57 -8.38
CA ARG A 102 2.97 -16.90 -8.54
C ARG A 102 3.49 -17.86 -7.48
N LYS A 103 4.81 -17.93 -7.30
CA LYS A 103 5.44 -18.78 -6.29
C LYS A 103 4.96 -18.45 -4.86
N ARG A 104 4.90 -17.16 -4.50
CA ARG A 104 4.47 -16.72 -3.17
C ARG A 104 3.01 -17.06 -2.88
N LEU A 105 2.12 -16.85 -3.85
CA LEU A 105 0.70 -17.12 -3.69
C LEU A 105 0.41 -18.63 -3.68
N ALA A 106 1.09 -19.41 -4.52
CA ALA A 106 1.00 -20.88 -4.49
C ALA A 106 1.44 -21.46 -3.13
N VAL A 107 2.52 -20.93 -2.53
CA VAL A 107 2.96 -21.34 -1.17
C VAL A 107 1.90 -21.02 -0.10
N ARG A 108 1.04 -20.02 -0.33
CA ARG A 108 -0.09 -19.68 0.56
C ARG A 108 -1.34 -20.53 0.29
N GLY A 109 -1.28 -21.49 -0.63
CA GLY A 109 -2.40 -22.35 -0.99
C GLY A 109 -3.46 -21.70 -1.86
N TRP A 110 -3.16 -20.57 -2.52
CA TRP A 110 -4.07 -19.95 -3.48
C TRP A 110 -4.26 -20.85 -4.70
N ARG A 111 -5.48 -20.87 -5.24
CA ARG A 111 -5.82 -21.60 -6.46
C ARG A 111 -5.30 -20.84 -7.68
N ASP A 112 -5.05 -21.55 -8.78
CA ASP A 112 -4.52 -20.96 -10.02
C ASP A 112 -5.35 -19.76 -10.52
N ALA A 113 -6.69 -19.85 -10.44
CA ALA A 113 -7.57 -18.73 -10.83
C ALA A 113 -7.33 -17.47 -10.00
N GLU A 114 -7.15 -17.60 -8.68
CA GLU A 114 -6.89 -16.46 -7.77
C GLU A 114 -5.49 -15.87 -8.01
N ILE A 115 -4.53 -16.72 -8.41
CA ILE A 115 -3.19 -16.27 -8.79
C ILE A 115 -3.24 -15.46 -10.09
N GLU A 116 -3.98 -15.93 -11.10
CA GLU A 116 -4.12 -15.21 -12.37
C GLU A 116 -4.88 -13.88 -12.19
N GLU A 117 -5.88 -13.81 -11.31
CA GLU A 117 -6.50 -12.55 -10.89
C GLU A 117 -5.48 -11.59 -10.25
N ALA A 118 -4.67 -12.06 -9.31
CA ALA A 118 -3.63 -11.24 -8.69
C ALA A 118 -2.53 -10.77 -9.69
N LEU A 119 -2.28 -11.55 -10.74
CA LEU A 119 -1.40 -11.16 -11.84
C LEU A 119 -2.03 -10.08 -12.73
N ALA A 120 -3.33 -10.18 -13.01
CA ALA A 120 -4.09 -9.16 -13.71
C ALA A 120 -4.11 -7.83 -12.92
N ASP A 121 -4.32 -7.90 -11.60
CA ASP A 121 -4.23 -6.74 -10.71
C ASP A 121 -2.85 -6.08 -10.77
N ALA A 122 -1.78 -6.89 -10.73
CA ALA A 122 -0.42 -6.38 -10.83
C ALA A 122 -0.17 -5.67 -12.17
N ALA A 123 -0.65 -6.27 -13.27
CA ALA A 123 -0.56 -5.66 -14.60
C ALA A 123 -1.34 -4.33 -14.67
N GLU A 124 -2.50 -4.24 -14.03
CA GLU A 124 -3.29 -3.02 -13.97
C GLU A 124 -2.61 -1.94 -13.14
N ILE A 125 -2.13 -2.26 -11.93
CA ILE A 125 -1.43 -1.31 -11.06
C ILE A 125 -0.21 -0.69 -11.76
N ARG A 126 0.54 -1.48 -12.54
CA ARG A 126 1.70 -0.98 -13.32
C ARG A 126 1.34 0.14 -14.30
N LYS A 127 0.11 0.17 -14.82
CA LYS A 127 -0.38 1.23 -15.72
C LYS A 127 -0.67 2.53 -14.99
N HIS A 128 -1.16 2.44 -13.76
CA HIS A 128 -1.62 3.60 -12.97
C HIS A 128 -0.56 4.19 -12.04
N VAL A 129 0.41 3.38 -11.58
CA VAL A 129 1.44 3.80 -10.64
C VAL A 129 2.83 3.39 -11.15
N PRO A 130 3.46 4.19 -12.05
CA PRO A 130 4.68 3.80 -12.74
C PRO A 130 5.93 3.85 -11.86
N ARG A 131 5.92 4.59 -10.74
CA ARG A 131 7.04 4.63 -9.81
C ARG A 131 6.98 3.42 -8.87
N SER A 132 7.94 2.51 -9.02
CA SER A 132 7.96 1.27 -8.25
C SER A 132 9.17 1.11 -7.33
N VAL A 133 8.97 0.41 -6.22
CA VAL A 133 9.98 -0.20 -5.37
C VAL A 133 9.85 -1.71 -5.49
N ARG A 134 10.99 -2.41 -5.51
CA ARG A 134 11.05 -3.86 -5.55
C ARG A 134 10.61 -4.49 -4.23
N GLY A 135 9.69 -5.44 -4.29
CA GLY A 135 9.20 -6.27 -3.20
C GLY A 135 9.74 -7.72 -3.24
N ASP A 136 10.62 -8.03 -4.19
CA ASP A 136 11.32 -9.32 -4.35
C ASP A 136 12.73 -9.32 -3.72
N VAL A 137 13.07 -8.27 -2.97
CA VAL A 137 14.32 -8.15 -2.19
C VAL A 137 14.03 -8.32 -0.70
N ALA A 138 15.08 -8.29 0.14
CA ALA A 138 14.92 -8.29 1.59
C ALA A 138 13.94 -7.17 2.03
N PRO A 139 12.94 -7.46 2.89
CA PRO A 139 11.91 -6.49 3.28
C PRO A 139 12.49 -5.16 3.79
N GLU A 140 13.56 -5.22 4.56
CA GLU A 140 14.27 -4.03 5.06
C GLU A 140 14.73 -3.10 3.92
N ARG A 141 15.20 -3.67 2.80
CA ARG A 141 15.66 -2.89 1.64
C ARG A 141 14.50 -2.18 0.96
N SER A 142 13.35 -2.85 0.83
CA SER A 142 12.11 -2.25 0.32
C SER A 142 11.62 -1.13 1.24
N ALA A 143 11.59 -1.37 2.56
CA ALA A 143 11.19 -0.39 3.56
C ALA A 143 12.07 0.87 3.50
N LYS A 144 13.40 0.72 3.43
CA LYS A 144 14.33 1.85 3.27
C LYS A 144 14.01 2.69 2.03
N LYS A 145 13.73 2.06 0.89
CA LYS A 145 13.39 2.76 -0.36
C LYS A 145 12.04 3.48 -0.29
N ILE A 146 11.05 2.87 0.35
CA ILE A 146 9.75 3.51 0.62
C ILE A 146 9.95 4.73 1.52
N LEU A 147 10.72 4.62 2.62
CA LEU A 147 10.98 5.74 3.53
C LEU A 147 11.83 6.84 2.88
N GLU A 148 12.78 6.51 2.01
CA GLU A 148 13.50 7.47 1.18
C GLU A 148 12.53 8.26 0.29
N TRP A 149 11.56 7.60 -0.35
CA TRP A 149 10.53 8.27 -1.13
C TRP A 149 9.62 9.18 -0.29
N VAL A 150 9.26 8.75 0.94
CA VAL A 150 8.52 9.58 1.89
C VAL A 150 9.34 10.83 2.26
N ARG A 151 10.64 10.68 2.55
CA ARG A 151 11.54 11.78 2.96
C ARG A 151 11.91 12.74 1.84
N GLY A 152 12.18 12.23 0.64
CA GLY A 152 12.56 13.03 -0.52
C GLY A 152 11.57 14.16 -0.83
N GLU A 153 10.32 14.01 -0.37
CA GLU A 153 9.33 15.08 -0.46
C GLU A 153 9.24 16.04 0.71
N LYS A 154 9.63 15.66 1.93
CA LYS A 154 9.76 16.65 3.01
C LYS A 154 10.75 17.74 2.61
N LEU A 155 11.85 17.35 1.96
CA LEU A 155 12.83 18.29 1.40
C LEU A 155 12.24 19.15 0.27
N GLY A 156 11.56 18.54 -0.70
CA GLY A 156 10.94 19.27 -1.82
C GLY A 156 9.87 20.28 -1.41
N ARG A 157 9.02 19.96 -0.41
CA ARG A 157 8.03 20.90 0.13
C ARG A 157 8.66 22.04 0.93
N THR A 158 9.71 21.75 1.70
CA THR A 158 10.44 22.78 2.47
C THR A 158 11.08 23.81 1.53
N LEU A 159 11.67 23.34 0.43
CA LEU A 159 12.28 24.21 -0.59
C LEU A 159 11.23 25.03 -1.36
N SER A 160 10.06 24.46 -1.68
CA SER A 160 9.01 25.20 -2.40
C SER A 160 8.30 26.25 -1.54
N LEU A 161 8.18 26.02 -0.22
CA LEU A 161 7.71 27.04 0.74
C LEU A 161 8.72 28.18 0.90
N LEU A 162 10.01 27.87 1.00
CA LEU A 162 11.07 28.89 1.07
C LEU A 162 11.18 29.72 -0.23
N GLY A 163 10.93 29.11 -1.39
CA GLY A 163 10.91 29.80 -2.67
C GLY A 163 9.74 30.78 -2.86
N ARG A 164 8.61 30.57 -2.17
CA ARG A 164 7.45 31.49 -2.19
C ARG A 164 7.56 32.64 -1.19
N LEU A 165 8.53 32.59 -0.28
CA LEU A 165 8.76 33.59 0.76
C LEU A 165 9.91 34.55 0.42
N ARG A 166 10.48 34.48 -0.79
CA ARG A 166 11.42 35.48 -1.29
C ARG A 166 10.64 36.54 -2.09
N PRO A 167 10.76 37.84 -1.74
CA PRO A 167 10.06 38.94 -2.41
C PRO A 167 10.54 39.16 -3.85
#